data_AF-A0A3G8WS80-F1
#
_entry.id   AF-A0A3G8WS80-F1
#
_cell.length_a   1.000
_cell.length_b   1.000
_cell.length_c   1.000
_cell.angle_alpha   90.00
_cell.angle_beta   90.00
_cell.angle_gamma   90.00
#
_symmetry.space_group_name_H-M   'P 1'
#
loop_
_entity.id
_entity.type
_entity.pdbx_description
1 polymer ?
#
loop_
_entity_poly.entity_id
_entity_poly.type
_entity_poly.pdbx_seq_one_letter_code
_entity_poly.pdbx_strand_id
1 'polypeptide(L)'
;MAQDQTIDGNLTIGGEFKNGLGYAPGIFLFGNSDDFFIRRFNVAPNQSEFRFAIGDDFQPEDRFSIGVNYGGSQWHYRMVVQGDGKVGIGTSTPGAQLHVNGGAAVFGTNAVTTNTDGH
;
A
#
# COMPACT_ATOMS: atom_id res chain seq x y z
N MET A 1 16.52 16.79 18.48
CA MET A 1 16.09 15.98 19.64
C MET A 1 14.79 15.30 19.22
N ALA A 2 14.75 13.97 19.20
CA ALA A 2 13.52 13.22 18.93
C ALA A 2 12.79 12.98 20.26
N GLN A 3 11.46 12.91 20.20
CA GLN A 3 10.60 12.56 21.33
C GLN A 3 10.04 11.16 21.09
N ASP A 4 10.27 10.25 22.03
CA ASP A 4 9.58 8.97 22.07
C ASP A 4 8.21 9.18 22.71
N GLN A 5 7.16 8.59 22.12
CA GLN A 5 5.81 8.62 22.66
C GLN A 5 5.37 7.20 23.01
N THR A 6 5.28 6.91 24.31
CA THR A 6 4.69 5.68 24.85
C THR A 6 3.30 5.99 25.41
N ILE A 7 2.30 5.17 25.07
CA ILE A 7 0.91 5.37 25.49
C ILE A 7 0.39 4.06 26.06
N ASP A 8 0.16 4.05 27.37
CA ASP A 8 -0.43 2.92 28.08
C ASP A 8 -1.96 2.98 28.01
N GLY A 9 -2.48 2.83 26.78
CA GLY A 9 -3.89 2.96 26.47
C GLY A 9 -4.14 3.21 24.98
N ASN A 10 -5.26 3.87 24.66
CA ASN A 10 -5.62 4.16 23.28
C ASN A 10 -4.95 5.44 22.78
N LEU A 11 -4.31 5.36 21.61
CA LEU A 11 -3.89 6.51 20.84
C LEU A 11 -5.05 6.98 19.95
N THR A 12 -5.73 8.05 20.33
CA THR A 12 -6.71 8.72 19.45
C THR A 12 -6.01 9.87 18.73
N ILE A 13 -5.88 9.74 17.40
CA ILE A 13 -5.28 10.79 16.56
C ILE A 13 -6.39 11.47 15.75
N GLY A 14 -6.58 12.76 16.05
CA GLY A 14 -7.63 13.65 15.55
C GLY A 14 -9.03 13.44 16.16
N GLY A 15 -10.03 14.19 15.68
CA GLY A 15 -11.39 14.23 16.25
C GLY A 15 -12.40 13.28 15.56
N GLU A 16 -13.62 13.20 16.08
CA GLU A 16 -14.72 12.47 15.41
C GLU A 16 -15.19 13.29 14.19
N PHE A 17 -14.94 12.80 12.97
CA PHE A 17 -15.44 13.44 11.75
C PHE A 17 -16.93 13.15 11.59
N LYS A 18 -17.77 14.00 12.19
CA LYS A 18 -19.22 13.93 12.03
C LYS A 18 -19.61 14.49 10.66
N ASN A 19 -20.10 13.60 9.78
CA ASN A 19 -20.95 13.92 8.63
C ASN A 19 -20.35 14.72 7.46
N GLY A 20 -19.03 14.69 7.23
CA GLY A 20 -18.39 15.27 6.03
C GLY A 20 -17.88 14.21 5.05
N LEU A 21 -18.01 14.46 3.73
CA LEU A 21 -17.25 13.75 2.69
C LEU A 21 -15.77 14.14 2.81
N GLY A 22 -14.85 13.21 2.57
CA GLY A 22 -13.42 13.49 2.56
C GLY A 22 -12.60 12.77 3.64
N TYR A 23 -11.40 13.29 3.89
CA TYR A 23 -10.42 12.69 4.79
C TYR A 23 -10.84 12.85 6.24
N ALA A 24 -11.00 11.72 6.94
CA ALA A 24 -11.07 11.69 8.40
C ALA A 24 -9.67 11.92 8.98
N PRO A 25 -9.49 12.02 10.31
CA PRO A 25 -8.16 12.18 10.85
C PRO A 25 -7.42 10.85 10.73
N GLY A 26 -6.10 10.94 10.83
CA GLY A 26 -5.24 9.80 10.67
C GLY A 26 -3.86 10.07 11.22
N ILE A 27 -3.05 9.04 11.18
CA ILE A 27 -1.61 9.15 11.44
C ILE A 27 -0.98 9.68 10.17
N PHE A 28 -0.25 10.80 10.27
CA PHE A 28 0.54 11.38 9.19
C PHE A 28 2.00 11.47 9.65
N LEU A 29 2.91 10.97 8.83
CA LEU A 29 4.34 11.15 8.98
C LEU A 29 4.82 11.98 7.78
N PHE A 30 5.14 13.25 8.04
CA PHE A 30 5.58 14.20 7.02
C PHE A 30 7.08 14.06 6.75
N GLY A 31 7.50 14.06 5.49
CA GLY A 31 8.91 14.03 5.09
C GLY A 31 9.10 13.85 3.58
N ASN A 32 10.31 14.16 3.07
CA ASN A 32 10.83 13.76 1.75
C ASN A 32 9.94 13.88 0.49
N SER A 33 8.93 14.77 0.48
CA SER A 33 7.90 14.92 -0.56
C SER A 33 6.82 13.83 -0.56
N ASP A 34 7.14 12.63 -0.08
CA ASP A 34 6.23 11.49 -0.04
C ASP A 34 5.50 11.41 1.32
N ASP A 35 4.17 11.48 1.30
CA ASP A 35 3.38 11.36 2.53
C ASP A 35 3.20 9.89 2.94
N PHE A 36 3.59 9.51 4.17
CA PHE A 36 3.09 8.29 4.81
C PHE A 36 1.85 8.62 5.65
N PHE A 37 0.73 7.97 5.35
CA PHE A 37 -0.48 8.12 6.17
C PHE A 37 -1.31 6.85 6.34
N ILE A 38 -2.00 6.80 7.47
CA ILE A 38 -3.05 5.83 7.76
C ILE A 38 -4.30 6.59 8.20
N ARG A 39 -5.38 6.50 7.42
CA ARG A 39 -6.60 7.26 7.69
C ARG A 39 -7.86 6.59 7.18
N ARG A 40 -9.01 6.99 7.75
CA ARG A 40 -10.32 6.71 7.15
C ARG A 40 -10.64 7.78 6.09
N PHE A 41 -11.32 7.37 5.02
CA PHE A 41 -11.91 8.28 4.03
C PHE A 41 -13.38 7.96 3.82
N ASN A 42 -14.24 8.97 3.90
CA ASN A 42 -15.67 8.80 3.63
C ASN A 42 -15.95 9.08 2.15
N VAL A 43 -16.13 8.01 1.36
CA VAL A 43 -16.46 8.12 -0.08
C VAL A 43 -17.91 8.55 -0.32
N ALA A 44 -18.82 8.17 0.58
CA ALA A 44 -20.25 8.50 0.53
C ALA A 44 -20.89 8.36 1.94
N PRO A 45 -22.15 8.78 2.14
CA PRO A 45 -22.86 8.52 3.39
C PRO A 45 -22.84 7.03 3.76
N ASN A 46 -22.45 6.71 5.00
CA ASN A 46 -22.27 5.34 5.51
C ASN A 46 -21.31 4.45 4.69
N GLN A 47 -20.47 5.04 3.84
CA GLN A 47 -19.44 4.32 3.10
C GLN A 47 -18.07 4.90 3.43
N SER A 48 -17.16 4.04 3.87
CA SER A 48 -15.86 4.46 4.34
C SER A 48 -14.78 3.47 3.96
N GLU A 49 -13.62 4.00 3.62
CA GLU A 49 -12.42 3.24 3.30
C GLU A 49 -11.39 3.44 4.40
N PHE A 50 -10.67 2.38 4.72
CA PHE A 50 -9.36 2.49 5.34
C PHE A 50 -8.34 2.74 4.24
N ARG A 51 -7.56 3.81 4.34
CA ARG A 51 -6.50 4.17 3.40
C ARG A 51 -5.16 4.13 4.08
N PHE A 52 -4.22 3.46 3.42
CA PHE A 52 -2.81 3.41 3.74
C PHE A 52 -2.05 3.89 2.50
N ALA A 53 -1.20 4.89 2.65
CA ALA A 53 -0.36 5.39 1.56
C ALA A 53 1.03 5.74 2.06
N ILE A 54 1.99 5.73 1.14
CA ILE A 54 3.43 5.78 1.38
C ILE A 54 4.15 6.57 0.28
N GLY A 55 3.42 7.45 -0.40
CA GLY A 55 3.76 7.99 -1.71
C GLY A 55 2.69 8.98 -2.17
N ASP A 56 3.12 10.01 -2.89
CA ASP A 56 2.24 11.06 -3.40
C ASP A 56 1.97 10.94 -4.91
N ASP A 57 2.69 10.03 -5.61
CA ASP A 57 2.58 9.83 -7.04
C ASP A 57 2.21 8.39 -7.48
N PHE A 58 2.02 8.22 -8.79
CA PHE A 58 1.66 6.94 -9.42
C PHE A 58 2.86 6.26 -10.10
N GLN A 59 4.07 6.66 -9.75
CA GLN A 59 5.29 6.12 -10.34
C GLN A 59 5.74 4.85 -9.59
N PRO A 60 6.56 3.97 -10.19
CA PRO A 60 6.93 2.69 -9.59
C PRO A 60 7.89 2.78 -8.39
N GLU A 61 8.40 3.97 -8.08
CA GLU A 61 9.36 4.25 -7.01
C GLU A 61 8.72 4.02 -5.63
N ASP A 62 7.50 4.51 -5.46
CA ASP A 62 6.69 4.36 -4.24
C ASP A 62 6.10 2.96 -4.15
N ARG A 63 6.37 2.25 -3.04
CA ARG A 63 6.18 0.80 -2.98
C ARG A 63 5.82 0.27 -1.61
N PHE A 64 4.65 -0.37 -1.50
CA PHE A 64 4.28 -1.08 -0.29
C PHE A 64 4.98 -2.44 -0.31
N SER A 65 5.93 -2.63 0.59
CA SER A 65 6.83 -3.78 0.57
C SER A 65 6.70 -4.62 1.84
N ILE A 66 6.38 -5.91 1.68
CA ILE A 66 6.50 -6.93 2.72
C ILE A 66 7.76 -7.73 2.44
N GLY A 67 8.61 -7.88 3.45
CA GLY A 67 9.89 -8.55 3.31
C GLY A 67 10.50 -8.95 4.63
N VAL A 68 11.69 -9.52 4.55
CA VAL A 68 12.51 -9.81 5.72
C VAL A 68 13.88 -9.18 5.55
N ASN A 69 14.41 -8.63 6.63
CA ASN A 69 15.83 -8.33 6.72
C ASN A 69 16.56 -9.65 7.01
N TYR A 70 17.36 -10.13 6.06
CA TYR A 70 18.16 -11.34 6.25
C TYR A 70 19.63 -10.96 6.14
N GLY A 71 20.42 -11.34 7.15
CA GLY A 71 21.86 -11.04 7.15
C GLY A 71 22.22 -9.56 7.30
N GLY A 72 21.32 -8.72 7.83
CA GLY A 72 21.63 -7.36 8.28
C GLY A 72 21.71 -6.29 7.19
N SER A 73 21.93 -6.65 5.94
CA SER A 73 22.25 -5.67 4.88
C SER A 73 21.34 -5.72 3.65
N GLN A 74 20.49 -6.75 3.50
CA GLN A 74 19.61 -6.88 2.35
C GLN A 74 18.15 -7.05 2.78
N TRP A 75 17.27 -6.23 2.19
CA TRP A 75 15.83 -6.44 2.26
C TRP A 75 15.41 -7.46 1.21
N HIS A 76 14.76 -8.53 1.66
CA HIS A 76 14.24 -9.58 0.79
C HIS A 76 12.74 -9.40 0.59
N TYR A 77 12.36 -8.90 -0.58
CA TYR A 77 10.97 -8.70 -0.98
C TYR A 77 10.22 -10.03 -1.06
N ARG A 78 9.10 -10.12 -0.37
CA ARG A 78 8.12 -11.22 -0.47
C ARG A 78 6.90 -10.79 -1.27
N MET A 79 6.41 -9.58 -1.02
CA MET A 79 5.33 -8.95 -1.78
C MET A 79 5.62 -7.46 -1.95
N VAL A 80 5.36 -6.93 -3.13
CA VAL A 80 5.46 -5.50 -3.45
C VAL A 80 4.20 -5.07 -4.18
N VAL A 81 3.65 -3.91 -3.81
CA VAL A 81 2.67 -3.17 -4.61
C VAL A 81 3.31 -1.85 -4.98
N GLN A 82 3.46 -1.58 -6.27
CA GLN A 82 4.03 -0.33 -6.80
C GLN A 82 2.96 0.77 -6.89
N GLY A 83 3.38 2.04 -6.91
CA GLY A 83 2.51 3.20 -7.10
C GLY A 83 1.75 3.18 -8.44
N ASP A 84 2.33 2.54 -9.46
CA ASP A 84 1.66 2.30 -10.75
C ASP A 84 0.63 1.14 -10.73
N GLY A 85 0.41 0.54 -9.56
CA GLY A 85 -0.58 -0.51 -9.31
C GLY A 85 -0.07 -1.94 -9.54
N LYS A 86 1.16 -2.15 -10.02
CA LYS A 86 1.66 -3.51 -10.26
C LYS A 86 1.97 -4.24 -8.96
N VAL A 87 1.63 -5.53 -8.92
CA VAL A 87 1.88 -6.42 -7.78
C VAL A 87 2.98 -7.42 -8.11
N GLY A 88 4.05 -7.44 -7.32
CA GLY A 88 5.13 -8.41 -7.37
C GLY A 88 5.07 -9.38 -6.19
N ILE A 89 5.22 -10.69 -6.44
CA ILE A 89 5.47 -11.70 -5.40
C ILE A 89 6.85 -12.31 -5.66
N GLY A 90 7.75 -12.22 -4.67
CA GLY A 90 9.15 -12.65 -4.81
C GLY A 90 10.00 -11.79 -5.78
N THR A 91 9.51 -10.63 -6.18
CA THR A 91 10.20 -9.66 -7.05
C THR A 91 9.86 -8.23 -6.65
N SER A 92 10.82 -7.31 -6.79
CA SER A 92 10.62 -5.87 -6.58
C SER A 92 10.37 -5.08 -7.86
N THR A 93 10.46 -5.74 -9.02
CA THR A 93 10.34 -5.13 -10.35
C THR A 93 9.34 -5.96 -11.18
N PRO A 94 8.03 -5.85 -10.90
CA PRO A 94 7.02 -6.56 -11.66
C PRO A 94 7.01 -6.09 -13.12
N GLY A 95 7.10 -7.05 -14.07
CA GLY A 95 7.08 -6.77 -15.51
C GLY A 95 5.66 -6.79 -16.11
N ALA A 96 4.66 -7.12 -15.30
CA ALA A 96 3.25 -7.20 -15.65
C ALA A 96 2.40 -6.75 -14.45
N GLN A 97 1.08 -6.60 -14.64
CA GLN A 97 0.14 -6.20 -13.59
C GLN A 97 0.24 -7.08 -12.33
N LEU A 98 0.44 -8.38 -12.54
CA LEU A 98 0.80 -9.33 -11.49
C LEU A 98 2.03 -10.12 -11.96
N HIS A 99 3.13 -10.04 -11.22
CA HIS A 99 4.36 -10.80 -11.49
C HIS A 99 4.72 -11.67 -10.27
N VAL A 100 4.56 -12.98 -10.40
CA VAL A 100 5.04 -13.95 -9.40
C VAL A 100 6.37 -14.52 -9.88
N ASN A 101 7.47 -14.16 -9.20
CA ASN A 101 8.79 -14.72 -9.44
C ASN A 101 8.94 -16.05 -8.67
N GLY A 102 8.56 -17.14 -9.32
CA GLY A 102 8.51 -18.49 -8.76
C GLY A 102 7.31 -19.27 -9.30
N GLY A 103 7.05 -20.45 -8.75
CA GLY A 103 5.84 -21.21 -9.07
C GLY A 103 4.60 -20.58 -8.45
N ALA A 104 3.53 -20.43 -9.23
CA ALA A 104 2.21 -20.02 -8.75
C ALA A 104 1.22 -21.17 -8.93
N ALA A 105 0.47 -21.51 -7.88
CA ALA A 105 -0.69 -22.37 -8.01
C ALA A 105 -1.91 -21.48 -8.30
N VAL A 106 -2.50 -21.62 -9.48
CA VAL A 106 -3.74 -20.94 -9.86
C VAL A 106 -4.84 -21.98 -9.85
N PHE A 107 -5.82 -21.82 -8.95
CA PHE A 107 -6.94 -22.75 -8.83
C PHE A 107 -8.22 -22.09 -9.38
N GLY A 108 -8.72 -22.59 -10.51
CA GLY A 108 -9.95 -22.11 -11.16
C GLY A 108 -9.98 -22.40 -12.65
N THR A 109 -11.12 -22.18 -13.32
CA THR A 109 -11.15 -22.11 -14.78
C THR A 109 -10.34 -20.89 -15.21
N ASN A 110 -9.15 -21.13 -15.75
CA ASN A 110 -8.27 -20.13 -16.34
C ASN A 110 -8.99 -19.39 -17.48
N ALA A 111 -9.77 -18.35 -17.17
CA ALA A 111 -10.04 -17.30 -18.13
C ALA A 111 -8.77 -16.45 -18.25
N VAL A 112 -7.68 -17.05 -18.73
CA VAL A 112 -6.56 -16.28 -19.28
C VAL A 112 -7.08 -15.77 -20.63
N THR A 113 -7.82 -14.67 -20.60
CA THR A 113 -8.03 -13.86 -21.79
C THR A 113 -6.69 -13.18 -22.08
N THR A 114 -5.84 -13.85 -22.84
CA THR A 114 -4.84 -13.11 -23.60
C THR A 114 -5.65 -12.17 -24.50
N ASN A 115 -5.55 -10.86 -24.29
CA ASN A 115 -6.06 -9.90 -25.25
C ASN A 115 -5.23 -10.08 -26.53
N THR A 116 -5.75 -10.89 -27.45
CA THR A 116 -5.18 -11.15 -28.77
C THR A 116 -5.71 -10.18 -29.82
N ASP A 117 -6.44 -9.14 -29.40
CA ASP A 117 -7.14 -8.27 -30.34
C ASP A 117 -6.17 -7.17 -30.76
N GLY A 118 -5.19 -7.59 -31.58
CA GLY A 118 -4.45 -6.71 -32.45
C GLY A 118 -5.38 -6.20 -33.54
N HIS A 119 -6.18 -5.19 -33.21
CA HIS A 119 -6.78 -4.23 -34.13
C HIS A 119 -6.90 -2.86 -33.47
#